data_AF-A0A9X2AJP8-F1
#
_entry.id   AF-A0A9X2AJP8-F1
#
_cell.length_a   1.000
_cell.length_b   1.000
_cell.length_c   1.000
_cell.angle_alpha   90.00
_cell.angle_beta   90.00
_cell.angle_gamma   90.00
#
_symmetry.space_group_name_H-M   'P 1'
#
loop_
_entity.id
_entity.type
_entity.pdbx_description
1 polymer ?
#
loop_
_entity_poly.entity_id
_entity_poly.type
_entity_poly.pdbx_seq_one_letter_code
_entity_poly.pdbx_strand_id
1 'polypeptide(L)'
;MEDKKTEPKAAISLPKYVNFNIPYIQKNFVAFKEAVAFKESQGKYKVVNTLGYLGKYQFGRTTLERFRIYDTNAFLKNPELQEKAFVALCKVNKWILRKDIKRSSGKIINGIEITESGILAAAHLSGAGNVKKFLRSNGTQRFSDAYGATIQSYLKKFGGYDVSMIIADKNAKV
;
A
#
# COMPACT_ATOMS: atom_id res chain seq x y z
N MET A 1 7.57 -24.82 -74.20
CA MET A 1 6.59 -23.83 -73.73
C MET A 1 5.57 -24.61 -72.92
N GLU A 2 5.57 -24.45 -71.61
CA GLU A 2 4.50 -24.93 -70.75
C GLU A 2 4.44 -24.00 -69.52
N ASP A 3 3.32 -23.29 -69.42
CA ASP A 3 3.12 -22.15 -68.52
C ASP A 3 3.01 -22.59 -67.05
N LYS A 4 3.89 -22.06 -66.20
CA LYS A 4 3.75 -22.17 -64.74
C LYS A 4 2.63 -21.26 -64.25
N LYS A 5 1.46 -21.85 -64.03
CA LYS A 5 0.32 -21.20 -63.36
C LYS A 5 0.71 -20.82 -61.93
N THR A 6 0.71 -19.52 -61.62
CA THR A 6 0.96 -18.98 -60.28
C THR A 6 -0.38 -18.80 -59.55
N GLU A 7 -0.59 -19.48 -58.42
CA GLU A 7 -1.75 -19.27 -57.57
C GLU A 7 -1.63 -17.98 -56.73
N PRO A 8 -2.73 -17.28 -56.42
CA PRO A 8 -2.67 -16.02 -55.70
C PRO A 8 -2.43 -16.26 -54.21
N LYS A 9 -1.42 -15.59 -53.63
CA LYS A 9 -1.21 -15.55 -52.18
C LYS A 9 -2.41 -14.88 -51.51
N ALA A 10 -3.14 -15.63 -50.69
CA ALA A 10 -4.20 -15.09 -49.84
C ALA A 10 -3.60 -14.06 -48.86
N ALA A 11 -4.18 -12.86 -48.85
CA ALA A 11 -3.79 -11.79 -47.92
C ALA A 11 -4.22 -12.17 -46.49
N ILE A 12 -3.25 -12.38 -45.60
CA ILE A 12 -3.50 -12.68 -44.20
C ILE A 12 -4.01 -11.40 -43.52
N SER A 13 -5.29 -11.36 -43.17
CA SER A 13 -5.84 -10.28 -42.34
C SER A 13 -5.47 -10.51 -40.87
N LEU A 14 -4.62 -9.66 -40.31
CA LEU A 14 -4.34 -9.66 -38.86
C LEU A 14 -5.61 -9.29 -38.08
N PRO A 15 -5.84 -9.85 -36.89
CA PRO A 15 -7.00 -9.52 -36.08
C PRO A 15 -7.00 -8.03 -35.74
N LYS A 16 -8.17 -7.39 -35.91
CA LYS A 16 -8.39 -6.00 -35.50
C LYS A 16 -8.17 -5.91 -33.99
N TYR A 17 -7.25 -5.06 -33.55
CA TYR A 17 -7.05 -4.74 -32.15
C TYR A 17 -8.32 -4.10 -31.60
N VAL A 18 -9.10 -4.87 -30.84
CA VAL A 18 -10.28 -4.38 -30.14
C VAL A 18 -9.77 -3.77 -28.83
N ASN A 19 -9.85 -2.43 -28.73
CA ASN A 19 -9.45 -1.72 -27.53
C ASN A 19 -10.54 -1.94 -26.46
N PHE A 20 -10.37 -2.96 -25.62
CA PHE A 20 -11.27 -3.18 -24.49
C PHE A 20 -11.07 -2.05 -23.48
N ASN A 21 -12.10 -1.23 -23.28
CA ASN A 21 -12.13 -0.21 -22.24
C ASN A 21 -12.39 -0.90 -20.88
N ILE A 22 -11.45 -1.74 -20.44
CA ILE A 22 -11.52 -2.44 -19.16
C ILE A 22 -11.35 -1.38 -18.07
N PRO A 23 -12.29 -1.25 -17.11
CA PRO A 23 -12.10 -0.35 -15.99
C PRO A 23 -10.87 -0.79 -15.19
N TYR A 24 -9.77 -0.07 -15.37
CA TYR A 24 -8.54 -0.25 -14.60
C TYR A 24 -8.56 0.72 -13.42
N ILE A 25 -8.50 0.18 -12.21
CA ILE A 25 -8.29 1.01 -11.02
C ILE A 25 -6.90 1.62 -11.15
N GLN A 26 -6.85 2.93 -11.42
CA GLN A 26 -5.61 3.68 -11.35
C GLN A 26 -4.99 3.43 -9.98
N LYS A 27 -3.74 2.98 -9.94
CA LYS A 27 -3.00 2.75 -8.69
C LYS A 27 -2.62 4.08 -8.04
N ASN A 28 -3.59 4.91 -7.72
CA ASN A 28 -3.43 6.19 -7.04
C ASN A 28 -3.57 6.02 -5.52
N PHE A 29 -3.47 7.12 -4.78
CA PHE A 29 -3.56 7.09 -3.32
C PHE A 29 -4.92 6.61 -2.80
N VAL A 30 -6.02 6.88 -3.51
CA VAL A 30 -7.34 6.37 -3.14
C VAL A 30 -7.34 4.85 -3.22
N ALA A 31 -6.86 4.29 -4.33
CA ALA A 31 -6.72 2.84 -4.46
C ALA A 31 -5.80 2.24 -3.39
N PHE A 32 -4.70 2.93 -3.03
CA PHE A 32 -3.79 2.50 -1.97
C PHE A 32 -4.49 2.40 -0.62
N LYS A 33 -5.14 3.47 -0.16
CA LYS A 33 -5.79 3.48 1.15
C LYS A 33 -6.95 2.49 1.23
N GLU A 34 -7.73 2.33 0.15
CA GLU A 34 -8.82 1.36 0.12
C GLU A 34 -8.31 -0.09 0.09
N ALA A 35 -7.20 -0.36 -0.60
CA ALA A 35 -6.56 -1.68 -0.58
C ALA A 35 -6.06 -2.04 0.83
N VAL A 36 -5.44 -1.09 1.54
CA VAL A 36 -5.03 -1.27 2.94
C VAL A 36 -6.26 -1.50 3.82
N ALA A 37 -7.25 -0.60 3.76
CA ALA A 37 -8.50 -0.72 4.53
C ALA A 37 -9.23 -2.06 4.31
N PHE A 38 -9.26 -2.55 3.06
CA PHE A 38 -9.87 -3.83 2.75
C PHE A 38 -9.13 -4.99 3.44
N LYS A 39 -7.79 -4.96 3.44
CA LYS A 39 -6.98 -5.96 4.15
C LYS A 39 -7.14 -5.87 5.66
N GLU A 40 -7.23 -4.68 6.23
CA GLU A 40 -7.32 -4.45 7.68
C GLU A 40 -8.70 -4.82 8.23
N SER A 41 -9.78 -4.39 7.58
CA SER A 41 -11.14 -4.46 8.17
C SER A 41 -12.27 -4.74 7.16
N GLN A 42 -11.92 -5.01 5.89
CA GLN A 42 -12.88 -4.99 4.77
C GLN A 42 -13.58 -3.62 4.62
N GLY A 43 -12.91 -2.52 5.01
CA GLY A 43 -13.46 -1.17 4.90
C GLY A 43 -14.41 -0.74 6.03
N LYS A 44 -14.55 -1.53 7.10
CA LYS A 44 -15.54 -1.30 8.15
C LYS A 44 -15.05 -0.30 9.21
N TYR A 45 -15.71 0.84 9.33
CA TYR A 45 -15.32 1.90 10.28
C TYR A 45 -15.58 1.58 11.77
N LYS A 46 -16.49 0.64 12.07
CA LYS A 46 -17.00 0.41 13.43
C LYS A 46 -16.51 -0.91 14.07
N VAL A 47 -15.55 -1.60 13.44
CA VAL A 47 -15.08 -2.89 13.95
C VAL A 47 -13.91 -2.73 14.91
N VAL A 48 -13.82 -3.64 15.86
CA VAL A 48 -12.68 -3.80 16.75
C VAL A 48 -12.25 -5.26 16.70
N ASN A 49 -10.98 -5.54 16.44
CA ASN A 49 -10.50 -6.93 16.43
C ASN A 49 -10.22 -7.45 17.86
N THR A 50 -9.87 -8.73 17.96
CA THR A 50 -9.62 -9.40 19.25
C THR A 50 -8.43 -8.83 20.02
N LEU A 51 -7.56 -8.04 19.38
CA LEU A 51 -6.43 -7.36 20.00
C LEU A 51 -6.71 -5.88 20.31
N GLY A 52 -7.93 -5.40 20.06
CA GLY A 52 -8.35 -4.03 20.37
C GLY A 52 -7.98 -2.99 19.31
N TYR A 53 -7.61 -3.39 18.09
CA TYR A 53 -7.37 -2.44 17.00
C TYR A 53 -8.69 -1.96 16.38
N LEU A 54 -8.72 -0.68 16.01
CA LEU A 54 -9.95 0.08 15.84
C LEU A 54 -10.20 0.49 14.38
N GLY A 55 -11.41 0.24 13.92
CA GLY A 55 -12.00 0.84 12.73
C GLY A 55 -11.39 0.40 11.41
N LYS A 56 -11.60 1.22 10.37
CA LYS A 56 -11.35 0.88 8.97
C LYS A 56 -9.90 0.47 8.71
N TYR A 57 -8.97 1.11 9.39
CA TYR A 57 -7.54 0.90 9.23
C TYR A 57 -6.91 0.13 10.39
N GLN A 58 -7.73 -0.43 11.31
CA GLN A 58 -7.27 -1.17 12.48
C GLN A 58 -6.16 -0.42 13.23
N PHE A 59 -6.50 0.72 13.81
CA PHE A 59 -5.55 1.53 14.58
C PHE A 59 -5.34 1.00 16.00
N GLY A 60 -4.10 0.97 16.45
CA GLY A 60 -3.77 0.76 17.86
C GLY A 60 -3.97 2.05 18.67
N ARG A 61 -4.40 1.92 19.93
CA ARG A 61 -4.68 3.06 20.84
C ARG A 61 -3.49 4.01 20.98
N THR A 62 -2.29 3.48 21.19
CA THR A 62 -1.05 4.26 21.30
C THR A 62 -0.72 5.05 20.03
N THR A 63 -1.11 4.54 18.86
CA THR A 63 -0.95 5.27 17.59
C THR A 63 -1.95 6.41 17.47
N LEU A 64 -3.17 6.25 18.00
CA LEU A 64 -4.17 7.32 18.03
C LEU A 64 -3.80 8.45 18.99
N GLU A 65 -3.24 8.11 20.16
CA GLU A 65 -2.75 9.09 21.14
C GLU A 65 -1.70 10.04 20.55
N ARG A 66 -0.88 9.54 19.62
CA ARG A 66 0.08 10.34 18.86
C ARG A 66 -0.56 11.48 18.07
N PHE A 67 -1.81 11.29 17.64
CA PHE A 67 -2.63 12.29 16.95
C PHE A 67 -3.63 12.97 17.87
N ARG A 68 -3.45 12.85 19.20
CA ARG A 68 -4.32 13.43 20.23
C ARG A 68 -5.76 12.92 20.17
N ILE A 69 -5.95 11.70 19.68
CA ILE A 69 -7.23 11.01 19.65
C ILE A 69 -7.25 10.03 20.82
N TYR A 70 -7.94 10.39 21.89
CA TYR A 70 -8.01 9.61 23.14
C TYR A 70 -9.33 8.84 23.28
N ASP A 71 -10.43 9.39 22.77
CA ASP A 71 -11.75 8.74 22.82
C ASP A 71 -11.92 7.79 21.63
N THR A 72 -11.71 6.51 21.90
CA THR A 72 -11.84 5.43 20.90
C THR A 72 -13.28 5.21 20.45
N ASN A 73 -14.26 5.49 21.30
CA ASN A 73 -15.68 5.33 20.95
C ASN A 73 -16.13 6.45 20.01
N ALA A 74 -15.72 7.69 20.27
CA ALA A 74 -15.92 8.81 19.36
C ALA A 74 -15.19 8.55 18.02
N PHE A 75 -13.97 8.01 18.07
CA PHE A 75 -13.19 7.66 16.87
C PHE A 75 -13.91 6.63 15.98
N LEU A 76 -14.47 5.57 16.56
CA LEU A 76 -15.23 4.55 15.80
C LEU A 76 -16.50 5.10 15.15
N LYS A 77 -17.08 6.16 15.71
CA LYS A 77 -18.29 6.81 15.18
C LYS A 77 -17.99 7.89 14.15
N ASN A 78 -16.72 8.26 13.93
CA ASN A 78 -16.32 9.34 13.05
C ASN A 78 -15.43 8.83 11.89
N PRO A 79 -16.01 8.42 10.74
CA PRO A 79 -15.26 7.96 9.58
C PRO A 79 -14.23 8.97 9.07
N GLU A 80 -14.57 10.26 9.05
CA GLU A 80 -13.69 11.33 8.59
C GLU A 80 -12.42 11.42 9.46
N LEU A 81 -12.57 11.26 10.78
CA LEU A 81 -11.44 11.25 11.70
C LEU A 81 -10.50 10.06 11.44
N GLN A 82 -11.04 8.89 11.08
CA GLN A 82 -10.22 7.72 10.72
C GLN A 82 -9.44 7.94 9.42
N GLU A 83 -10.08 8.55 8.41
CA GLU A 83 -9.42 8.91 7.15
C GLU A 83 -8.29 9.93 7.38
N LYS A 84 -8.55 10.96 8.19
CA LYS A 84 -7.54 11.97 8.56
C LYS A 84 -6.38 11.35 9.33
N ALA A 85 -6.66 10.47 10.29
CA ALA A 85 -5.63 9.76 11.06
C ALA A 85 -4.74 8.87 10.16
N PHE A 86 -5.31 8.18 9.17
CA PHE A 86 -4.55 7.38 8.21
C PHE A 86 -3.60 8.22 7.37
N VAL A 87 -4.08 9.36 6.85
CA VAL A 87 -3.24 10.30 6.10
C VAL A 87 -2.14 10.87 7.01
N ALA A 88 -2.46 11.30 8.23
CA ALA A 88 -1.48 11.82 9.18
C ALA A 88 -0.40 10.78 9.50
N LEU A 89 -0.77 9.52 9.74
CA LEU A 89 0.17 8.43 9.94
C LEU A 89 1.09 8.22 8.73
N CYS A 90 0.54 8.21 7.52
CA CYS A 90 1.35 8.11 6.29
C CYS A 90 2.36 9.25 6.19
N LYS A 91 1.95 10.50 6.46
CA LYS A 91 2.84 11.67 6.40
C LYS A 91 4.02 11.55 7.36
N VAL A 92 3.77 11.12 8.60
CA VAL A 92 4.87 10.94 9.55
C VAL A 92 5.73 9.73 9.19
N ASN A 93 5.14 8.60 8.84
CA ASN A 93 5.92 7.42 8.43
C ASN A 93 6.83 7.76 7.24
N LYS A 94 6.32 8.51 6.25
CA LYS A 94 7.12 9.03 5.14
C LYS A 94 8.26 9.91 5.63
N TRP A 95 8.01 10.81 6.58
CA TRP A 95 9.08 11.61 7.18
C TRP A 95 10.14 10.77 7.91
N ILE A 96 9.73 9.81 8.75
CA ILE A 96 10.65 8.95 9.52
C ILE A 96 11.52 8.10 8.58
N LEU A 97 10.94 7.63 7.48
CA LEU A 97 11.56 6.71 6.53
C LEU A 97 12.14 7.41 5.29
N ARG A 98 12.07 8.73 5.15
CA ARG A 98 12.50 9.48 3.94
C ARG A 98 13.86 9.07 3.37
N LYS A 99 14.84 8.84 4.24
CA LYS A 99 16.19 8.39 3.82
C LYS A 99 16.19 6.93 3.37
N ASP A 100 15.41 6.09 4.03
CA ASP A 100 15.27 4.67 3.73
C ASP A 100 14.47 4.46 2.43
N ILE A 101 13.39 5.22 2.21
CA ILE A 101 12.64 5.28 0.95
C ILE A 101 13.57 5.64 -0.21
N LYS A 102 14.34 6.74 -0.09
CA LYS A 102 15.29 7.15 -1.14
C LYS A 102 16.34 6.08 -1.45
N ARG A 103 16.82 5.35 -0.44
CA ARG A 103 17.87 4.34 -0.61
C ARG A 103 17.37 2.99 -1.10
N SER A 104 16.11 2.65 -0.86
CA SER A 104 15.59 1.31 -1.08
C SER A 104 14.59 1.21 -2.22
N SER A 105 13.93 2.29 -2.61
CA SER A 105 12.95 2.25 -3.72
C SER A 105 13.61 1.77 -5.02
N GLY A 106 12.95 0.86 -5.74
CA GLY A 106 13.43 0.20 -6.95
C GLY A 106 14.38 -0.98 -6.72
N LYS A 107 14.82 -1.23 -5.47
CA LYS A 107 15.64 -2.41 -5.16
C LYS A 107 14.79 -3.65 -4.99
N ILE A 108 15.37 -4.81 -5.28
CA ILE A 108 14.79 -6.11 -4.94
C ILE A 108 15.39 -6.59 -3.63
N ILE A 109 14.55 -6.82 -2.62
CA ILE A 109 14.94 -7.41 -1.33
C ILE A 109 14.10 -8.67 -1.13
N ASN A 110 14.73 -9.83 -0.96
CA ASN A 110 14.06 -11.13 -0.84
C ASN A 110 13.03 -11.39 -1.96
N GLY A 111 13.36 -11.03 -3.20
CA GLY A 111 12.48 -11.19 -4.36
C GLY A 111 11.31 -10.21 -4.44
N ILE A 112 11.30 -9.15 -3.61
CA ILE A 112 10.26 -8.12 -3.60
C ILE A 112 10.86 -6.80 -4.07
N GLU A 113 10.27 -6.21 -5.11
CA GLU A 113 10.58 -4.83 -5.50
C GLU A 113 10.06 -3.86 -4.43
N ILE A 114 10.97 -3.07 -3.87
CA ILE A 114 10.65 -2.11 -2.83
C ILE A 114 10.12 -0.83 -3.47
N THR A 115 8.96 -0.40 -3.00
CA THR A 115 8.30 0.84 -3.46
C THR A 115 7.89 1.69 -2.27
N GLU A 116 7.70 2.99 -2.48
CA GLU A 116 7.28 3.89 -1.42
C GLU A 116 5.94 3.46 -0.79
N SER A 117 4.94 3.11 -1.61
CA SER A 117 3.63 2.66 -1.14
C SER A 117 3.74 1.39 -0.28
N GLY A 118 4.55 0.42 -0.70
CA GLY A 118 4.80 -0.81 0.07
C GLY A 118 5.46 -0.49 1.42
N ILE A 119 6.42 0.44 1.44
CA ILE A 119 7.08 0.89 2.67
C ILE A 119 6.07 1.54 3.63
N LEU A 120 5.19 2.41 3.14
CA LEU A 120 4.18 3.08 3.97
C LEU A 120 3.17 2.09 4.55
N ALA A 121 2.71 1.13 3.75
CA ALA A 121 1.82 0.07 4.23
C ALA A 121 2.52 -0.82 5.27
N ALA A 122 3.77 -1.25 5.02
CA ALA A 122 4.52 -2.03 5.99
C ALA A 122 4.76 -1.26 7.31
N ALA A 123 4.89 0.06 7.24
CA ALA A 123 5.05 0.92 8.41
C ALA A 123 3.73 1.14 9.16
N HIS A 124 2.58 1.09 8.46
CA HIS A 124 1.26 1.02 9.09
C HIS A 124 1.13 -0.26 9.93
N LEU A 125 1.48 -1.42 9.36
CA LEU A 125 1.43 -2.71 10.05
C LEU A 125 2.37 -2.79 11.27
N SER A 126 3.66 -2.49 11.04
CA SER A 126 4.73 -2.89 11.97
C SER A 126 5.43 -1.71 12.66
N GLY A 127 5.04 -0.48 12.32
CA GLY A 127 5.74 0.74 12.71
C GLY A 127 6.99 1.00 11.86
N ALA A 128 7.30 2.29 11.65
CA ALA A 128 8.43 2.72 10.85
C ALA A 128 9.80 2.24 11.38
N GLY A 129 9.93 1.98 12.68
CA GLY A 129 11.15 1.45 13.28
C GLY A 129 11.51 0.04 12.77
N ASN A 130 10.52 -0.85 12.68
CA ASN A 130 10.74 -2.22 12.21
C ASN A 130 10.99 -2.26 10.70
N VAL A 131 10.27 -1.44 9.92
CA VAL A 131 10.55 -1.28 8.48
C VAL A 131 11.97 -0.78 8.23
N LYS A 132 12.43 0.20 9.01
CA LYS A 132 13.81 0.70 8.93
C LYS A 132 14.83 -0.42 9.17
N LYS A 133 14.62 -1.25 10.20
CA LYS A 133 15.48 -2.41 10.49
C LYS A 133 15.48 -3.41 9.34
N PHE A 134 14.31 -3.76 8.81
CA PHE A 134 14.17 -4.66 7.65
C PHE A 134 14.94 -4.12 6.44
N LEU A 135 14.70 -2.86 6.04
CA LEU A 135 15.33 -2.26 4.85
C LEU A 135 16.85 -2.18 4.97
N ARG A 136 17.37 -1.82 6.15
CA ARG A 136 18.82 -1.64 6.37
C ARG A 136 19.58 -2.95 6.52
N SER A 137 18.88 -4.00 6.97
CA SER A 137 19.45 -5.34 7.12
C SER A 137 19.27 -6.19 5.85
N ASN A 138 18.88 -5.57 4.75
CA ASN A 138 18.56 -6.23 3.48
C ASN A 138 17.58 -7.41 3.64
N GLY A 139 16.58 -7.26 4.51
CA GLY A 139 15.53 -8.24 4.73
C GLY A 139 15.87 -9.40 5.66
N THR A 140 17.01 -9.34 6.36
CA THR A 140 17.38 -10.35 7.38
C THR A 140 16.65 -10.14 8.70
N GLN A 141 16.47 -8.89 9.16
CA GLN A 141 15.62 -8.59 10.32
C GLN A 141 14.14 -8.60 9.91
N ARG A 142 13.34 -9.43 10.56
CA ARG A 142 11.93 -9.67 10.23
C ARG A 142 11.00 -9.26 11.36
N PHE A 143 9.74 -9.00 11.00
CA PHE A 143 8.65 -8.74 11.92
C PHE A 143 7.40 -9.46 11.41
N SER A 144 6.64 -10.03 12.34
CA SER A 144 5.29 -10.56 12.13
C SER A 144 4.39 -10.00 13.21
N ASP A 145 3.17 -9.60 12.87
CA ASP A 145 2.14 -9.30 13.87
C ASP A 145 1.58 -10.58 14.49
N ALA A 146 0.68 -10.42 15.45
CA ALA A 146 0.04 -11.55 16.14
C ALA A 146 -0.88 -12.40 15.24
N TYR A 147 -1.26 -11.91 14.05
CA TYR A 147 -2.04 -12.65 13.05
C TYR A 147 -1.17 -13.20 11.90
N GLY A 148 0.17 -13.11 12.01
CA GLY A 148 1.12 -13.61 11.03
C GLY A 148 1.35 -12.72 9.82
N ALA A 149 0.80 -11.50 9.78
CA ALA A 149 1.12 -10.55 8.72
C ALA A 149 2.56 -10.04 8.89
N THR A 150 3.31 -10.01 7.78
CA THR A 150 4.74 -9.67 7.78
C THR A 150 5.01 -8.39 7.00
N ILE A 151 6.15 -7.75 7.30
CA ILE A 151 6.66 -6.62 6.50
C ILE A 151 6.72 -6.99 5.01
N GLN A 152 7.25 -8.17 4.70
CA GLN A 152 7.38 -8.70 3.34
C GLN A 152 6.02 -8.80 2.64
N SER A 153 5.01 -9.32 3.34
CA SER A 153 3.67 -9.44 2.77
C SER A 153 3.07 -8.08 2.42
N TYR A 154 3.30 -7.04 3.24
CA TYR A 154 2.80 -5.68 2.97
C TYR A 154 3.61 -4.97 1.89
N LEU A 155 4.94 -5.10 1.90
CA LEU A 155 5.81 -4.59 0.83
C LEU A 155 5.37 -5.12 -0.54
N LYS A 156 5.11 -6.43 -0.62
CA LYS A 156 4.68 -7.09 -1.86
C LYS A 156 3.25 -6.70 -2.26
N LYS A 157 2.29 -6.77 -1.32
CA LYS A 157 0.87 -6.59 -1.62
C LYS A 157 0.50 -5.15 -1.97
N PHE A 158 1.14 -4.18 -1.31
CA PHE A 158 0.82 -2.76 -1.46
C PHE A 158 1.87 -2.01 -2.27
N GLY A 159 2.65 -2.73 -3.08
CA GLY A 159 3.66 -2.16 -3.95
C GLY A 159 3.11 -1.52 -5.22
N GLY A 160 3.73 -0.43 -5.65
CA GLY A 160 3.49 0.19 -6.94
C GLY A 160 2.24 1.09 -7.02
N TYR A 161 1.77 1.62 -5.89
CA TYR A 161 0.78 2.69 -5.88
C TYR A 161 1.46 4.06 -5.89
N ASP A 162 0.90 5.00 -6.65
CA ASP A 162 1.24 6.40 -6.60
C ASP A 162 0.70 7.02 -5.31
N VAL A 163 1.65 7.34 -4.43
CA VAL A 163 1.43 7.99 -3.13
C VAL A 163 2.11 9.36 -3.09
N SER A 164 2.42 9.94 -4.25
CA SER A 164 3.12 11.22 -4.39
C SER A 164 2.42 12.38 -3.65
N MET A 165 1.07 12.35 -3.57
CA MET A 165 0.29 13.35 -2.84
C MET A 165 0.55 13.38 -1.32
N ILE A 166 1.16 12.33 -0.76
CA ILE A 166 1.52 12.29 0.66
C ILE A 166 2.81 13.10 0.83
N ILE A 167 2.71 14.31 1.36
CA ILE A 167 3.88 15.11 1.70
C ILE A 167 4.40 14.73 3.08
N ALA A 168 5.70 14.45 3.19
CA ALA A 168 6.33 14.06 4.44
C ALA A 168 6.24 15.18 5.49
N ASP A 169 5.68 14.89 6.67
CA ASP A 169 5.54 15.87 7.75
C ASP A 169 5.75 15.17 9.10
N LYS A 170 6.74 15.64 9.87
CA LYS A 170 7.06 15.08 11.20
C LYS A 170 5.97 15.36 12.23
N ASN A 171 5.27 16.49 12.05
CA ASN A 171 4.34 17.10 13.00
C ASN A 171 2.88 16.94 12.55
N ALA A 172 2.60 16.06 11.58
CA ALA A 172 1.23 15.85 11.09
C ALA A 172 0.29 15.53 12.25
N LYS A 173 -0.83 16.24 12.30
CA LYS A 173 -1.88 16.14 13.31
C LYS A 173 -3.23 15.99 12.63
N VAL A 174 -4.23 15.65 13.43
CA VAL A 174 -5.63 15.54 13.04
C VAL A 174 -6.44 16.61 13.77
#